data_AF-U3LFN3-F1
#
_entry.id   AF-U3LFN3-F1
#
_cell.length_a   1.000
_cell.length_b   1.000
_cell.length_c   1.000
_cell.angle_alpha   90.00
_cell.angle_beta   90.00
_cell.angle_gamma   90.00
#
_symmetry.space_group_name_H-M   'P 1'
#
loop_
_entity.id
_entity.type
_entity.pdbx_description
1 polymer ?
#
loop_
_entity_poly.entity_id
_entity_poly.type
_entity_poly.pdbx_seq_one_letter_code
_entity_poly.pdbx_strand_id
1 'polypeptide(L)'
;SSKNRLASRQSFWAELNVAHLHHNNVVHIIAASTCTPSSQDTLGTIIMEYVGNSTLHHVIYGTSCPTAEKKNDGLGCGYVCLNLAQAVLYSCDIVAGLVFLHSQLIVHLDLKPANIFITDQNVCK
;
A
#
# COMPACT_ATOMS: atom_id res chain seq x y z
N SER A 1 16.03 1.25 -22.07
CA SER A 1 15.94 -0.04 -21.37
C SER A 1 14.67 -0.73 -21.81
N SER A 2 14.75 -1.78 -22.62
CA SER A 2 13.57 -2.54 -23.07
C SER A 2 13.02 -3.34 -21.90
N LYS A 3 11.97 -2.81 -21.26
CA LYS A 3 11.22 -3.58 -20.24
C LYS A 3 10.77 -4.89 -20.88
N ASN A 4 10.97 -6.01 -20.18
CA ASN A 4 10.53 -7.32 -20.62
C ASN A 4 8.99 -7.32 -20.77
N ARG A 5 8.51 -7.23 -22.02
CA ARG A 5 7.08 -7.08 -22.33
C ARG A 5 6.27 -8.29 -21.85
N LEU A 6 6.85 -9.48 -21.85
CA LEU A 6 6.21 -10.69 -21.33
C LEU A 6 6.04 -10.62 -19.81
N ALA A 7 7.07 -10.18 -19.09
CA ALA A 7 6.98 -9.99 -17.64
C ALA A 7 5.93 -8.93 -17.27
N SER A 8 5.87 -7.81 -18.00
CA SER A 8 4.84 -6.79 -17.76
C SER A 8 3.42 -7.28 -18.04
N ARG A 9 3.24 -8.15 -19.05
CA ARG A 9 1.95 -8.82 -19.30
C ARG A 9 1.58 -9.73 -18.14
N GLN A 10 2.52 -10.55 -17.69
CA GLN A 10 2.29 -11.49 -16.60
C GLN A 10 1.94 -10.77 -15.30
N SER A 11 2.64 -9.68 -14.96
CA SER A 11 2.32 -8.87 -13.77
C SER A 11 0.92 -8.28 -13.85
N PHE A 12 0.54 -7.67 -14.98
CA PHE A 12 -0.80 -7.09 -15.14
C PHE A 12 -1.91 -8.14 -14.97
N TRP A 13 -1.77 -9.32 -15.59
CA TRP A 13 -2.76 -10.39 -15.43
C TRP A 13 -2.76 -11.00 -14.03
N ALA A 14 -1.59 -11.07 -13.37
CA ALA A 14 -1.50 -11.52 -11.98
C ALA A 14 -2.24 -10.57 -11.03
N GLU A 15 -2.19 -9.25 -11.26
CA GLU A 15 -2.98 -8.28 -10.51
C GLU A 15 -4.49 -8.45 -10.75
N LEU A 16 -4.93 -8.83 -11.96
CA LEU A 16 -6.34 -9.09 -12.23
C LEU A 16 -6.87 -10.37 -11.58
N ASN A 17 -6.01 -11.34 -11.27
CA ASN A 17 -6.44 -12.55 -10.55
C ASN A 17 -6.99 -12.22 -9.16
N VAL A 18 -6.62 -11.07 -8.59
CA VAL A 18 -7.08 -10.63 -7.27
C VAL A 18 -8.19 -9.57 -7.34
N ALA A 19 -8.72 -9.28 -8.53
CA ALA A 19 -9.71 -8.22 -8.71
C ALA A 19 -11.04 -8.45 -7.99
N HIS A 20 -11.37 -9.70 -7.66
CA HIS A 20 -12.58 -10.04 -6.92
C HIS A 20 -12.39 -9.98 -5.39
N LEU A 21 -11.18 -9.67 -4.91
CA LEU A 21 -10.89 -9.64 -3.48
C LEU A 21 -11.46 -8.37 -2.84
N HIS A 22 -12.10 -8.54 -1.70
CA HIS A 22 -12.64 -7.44 -0.90
C HIS A 22 -12.44 -7.72 0.58
N HIS A 23 -11.56 -6.95 1.21
CA HIS A 23 -11.24 -7.05 2.63
C HIS A 23 -10.82 -5.69 3.20
N ASN A 24 -11.05 -5.46 4.49
CA ASN A 24 -10.74 -4.18 5.13
C ASN A 24 -9.24 -3.86 5.19
N ASN A 25 -8.37 -4.85 5.02
CA ASN A 25 -6.91 -4.73 5.04
C ASN A 25 -6.25 -5.26 3.75
N VAL A 26 -6.96 -5.19 2.62
CA VAL A 26 -6.40 -5.44 1.28
C VAL A 26 -6.93 -4.37 0.34
N VAL A 27 -6.05 -3.79 -0.47
CA VAL A 27 -6.43 -2.79 -1.47
C VAL A 27 -7.34 -3.39 -2.53
N HIS A 28 -8.52 -2.80 -2.72
CA HIS A 28 -9.53 -3.24 -3.66
C HIS A 28 -9.27 -2.70 -5.06
N ILE A 29 -9.34 -3.58 -6.06
CA ILE A 29 -9.33 -3.21 -7.48
C ILE A 29 -10.77 -2.86 -7.87
N ILE A 30 -10.99 -1.60 -8.28
CA ILE A 30 -12.31 -1.09 -8.66
C ILE A 30 -12.62 -1.46 -10.12
N ALA A 31 -11.64 -1.28 -11.00
CA ALA A 31 -11.81 -1.52 -12.42
C ALA A 31 -10.47 -1.77 -13.10
N ALA A 32 -10.52 -2.42 -14.26
CA ALA A 32 -9.38 -2.51 -15.14
C ALA A 32 -9.81 -2.41 -16.61
N SER A 33 -8.93 -1.84 -17.42
CA SER A 33 -9.08 -1.75 -18.87
C SER A 33 -7.87 -2.38 -19.53
N THR A 34 -8.11 -3.20 -20.56
CA THR A 34 -7.08 -3.73 -21.46
C THR A 34 -7.00 -2.94 -22.77
N CYS A 35 -7.79 -1.88 -22.91
CA CYS A 35 -7.88 -1.09 -24.12
C CYS A 35 -6.94 0.11 -24.02
N THR A 36 -5.92 0.15 -24.87
CA THR A 36 -5.03 1.30 -25.01
C THR A 36 -5.30 2.00 -26.34
N PRO A 37 -5.42 3.34 -26.37
CA PRO A 37 -5.47 4.06 -27.64
C PRO A 37 -4.18 3.75 -28.41
N SER A 38 -4.29 3.62 -29.72
CA SER A 38 -3.28 3.10 -30.67
C SER A 38 -1.91 3.81 -30.68
N SER A 39 -1.70 4.80 -29.80
CA SER A 39 -0.48 5.59 -29.65
C SER A 39 0.34 5.26 -28.39
N GLN A 40 -0.15 4.45 -27.46
CA GLN A 40 0.53 4.14 -26.20
C GLN A 40 0.89 2.64 -26.10
N ASP A 41 2.17 2.33 -25.95
CA ASP A 41 2.70 0.96 -25.74
C ASP A 41 2.47 0.49 -24.28
N THR A 42 1.29 0.77 -23.73
CA THR A 42 0.87 0.36 -22.40
C THR A 42 -0.05 -0.87 -22.49
N LEU A 43 -0.06 -1.70 -21.45
CA LEU A 43 -0.77 -2.98 -21.47
C LEU A 43 -2.27 -2.85 -21.13
N GLY A 44 -2.61 -1.77 -20.45
CA GLY A 44 -3.89 -1.55 -19.81
C GLY A 44 -3.75 -0.60 -18.62
N THR A 45 -4.87 -0.32 -17.96
CA THR A 45 -4.96 0.53 -16.77
C THR A 45 -5.69 -0.23 -15.69
N ILE A 46 -5.16 -0.23 -14.47
CA ILE A 46 -5.82 -0.75 -13.27
C ILE A 46 -6.19 0.45 -12.41
N ILE A 47 -7.43 0.48 -11.96
CA ILE A 47 -7.98 1.49 -11.05
C ILE A 47 -8.24 0.77 -9.73
N MET A 48 -7.56 1.22 -8.68
CA MET A 48 -7.70 0.71 -7.32
C MET A 48 -8.36 1.76 -6.43
N GLU A 49 -8.87 1.34 -5.29
CA GLU A 49 -9.30 2.28 -4.27
C GLU A 49 -8.14 3.19 -3.85
N TYR A 50 -8.47 4.43 -3.55
CA TYR A 50 -7.53 5.35 -2.95
C TYR A 50 -7.52 5.12 -1.43
N VAL A 51 -6.41 4.58 -0.92
CA VAL A 51 -6.27 4.27 0.51
C VAL A 51 -5.81 5.48 1.31
N GLY A 52 -4.83 6.21 0.79
CA GLY A 52 -4.23 7.37 1.46
C GLY A 52 -2.90 7.77 0.84
N ASN A 53 -2.32 8.88 1.30
CA ASN A 53 -1.05 9.42 0.78
C ASN A 53 0.21 8.89 1.48
N SER A 54 0.07 8.01 2.47
CA SER A 54 1.18 7.51 3.27
C SER A 54 1.27 5.99 3.22
N THR A 55 2.49 5.50 3.39
CA THR A 55 2.79 4.08 3.52
C THR A 55 3.49 3.82 4.85
N LEU A 56 3.50 2.56 5.29
CA LEU A 56 4.23 2.19 6.50
C LEU A 56 5.72 2.53 6.41
N HIS A 57 6.30 2.51 5.21
CA HIS A 57 7.66 2.99 4.98
C HIS A 57 7.86 4.45 5.40
N HIS A 58 6.93 5.34 5.04
CA HIS A 58 6.99 6.75 5.45
C HIS A 58 6.86 6.91 6.97
N VAL A 59 6.04 6.09 7.63
CA VAL A 59 5.87 6.16 9.09
C VAL A 59 7.10 5.64 9.84
N ILE A 60 7.77 4.61 9.34
CA ILE A 60 8.96 4.03 9.99
C ILE A 60 10.22 4.85 9.71
N TYR A 61 10.39 5.32 8.46
CA TYR A 61 11.66 5.92 8.00
C TYR A 61 11.54 7.40 7.59
N GLY A 62 10.34 7.88 7.28
CA GLY A 62 10.10 9.25 6.80
C GLY A 62 10.13 10.31 7.90
N THR A 63 10.09 9.91 9.16
CA THR A 63 10.41 10.78 10.31
C THR A 63 11.91 11.01 10.39
N SER A 64 12.45 11.80 9.46
CA SER A 64 13.69 12.52 9.73
C SER A 64 13.36 13.55 10.80
N CYS A 65 13.66 13.27 12.06
CA CYS A 65 13.67 14.31 13.08
C CYS A 65 14.70 15.38 12.65
N PRO A 66 14.31 16.63 12.32
CA PRO A 66 15.26 17.71 12.47
C PRO A 66 15.45 17.83 13.97
N THR A 67 16.70 17.67 14.40
CA THR A 67 17.17 17.98 15.75
C THR A 67 16.40 19.14 16.39
N ALA A 68 16.06 18.92 17.65
CA ALA A 68 15.52 19.89 18.58
C ALA A 68 16.05 21.31 18.34
N GLU A 69 15.16 22.22 17.95
CA GLU A 69 15.23 23.59 18.46
C GLU A 69 13.92 23.87 19.19
N LYS A 70 14.03 23.85 20.52
CA LYS A 70 13.00 24.29 21.45
C LYS A 70 12.50 25.67 21.03
N LYS A 71 11.19 25.77 20.81
CA LYS A 71 10.41 26.95 21.23
C LYS A 71 9.19 26.45 21.99
N ASN A 72 9.15 26.86 23.26
CA ASN A 72 8.16 26.51 24.27
C ASN A 72 6.84 27.24 23.99
N ASP A 73 6.10 26.75 23.00
CA ASP A 73 4.89 27.42 22.52
C ASP A 73 3.75 26.39 22.40
N GLY A 74 3.48 25.63 23.47
CA GLY A 74 2.16 25.11 23.81
C GLY A 74 1.33 24.30 22.80
N LEU A 75 1.84 23.90 21.63
CA LEU A 75 1.11 23.09 20.65
C LEU A 75 2.06 22.01 20.12
N GLY A 76 1.82 20.77 20.53
CA GLY A 76 2.67 19.62 20.24
C GLY A 76 2.94 19.47 18.75
N CYS A 77 4.22 19.38 18.39
CA CYS A 77 4.67 19.03 17.04
C CYS A 77 4.16 17.62 16.71
N GLY A 78 3.08 17.55 15.93
CA GLY A 78 2.27 16.36 15.69
C GLY A 78 2.84 15.40 14.65
N TYR A 79 4.08 14.96 14.80
CA TYR A 79 4.60 13.80 14.06
C TYR A 79 5.16 12.80 15.05
N VAL A 80 4.30 11.84 15.39
CA VAL A 80 4.53 10.77 16.37
C VAL A 80 5.38 9.70 15.70
N CYS A 81 6.60 9.49 16.19
CA CYS A 81 7.32 8.23 15.92
C CYS A 81 6.41 7.06 16.26
N LEU A 82 6.40 6.01 15.44
CA LEU A 82 5.60 4.80 15.65
C LEU A 82 5.72 4.30 17.10
N ASN A 83 4.69 4.49 17.91
CA ASN A 83 4.69 3.99 19.28
C ASN A 83 4.32 2.50 19.30
N LEU A 84 4.59 1.82 20.43
CA LEU A 84 4.35 0.38 20.54
C LEU A 84 2.88 0.00 20.31
N ALA A 85 1.92 0.81 20.79
CA ALA A 85 0.50 0.54 20.60
C ALA A 85 0.12 0.62 19.11
N GLN A 86 0.61 1.63 18.38
CA GLN A 86 0.40 1.75 16.94
C GLN A 86 1.06 0.60 16.17
N ALA A 87 2.28 0.21 16.55
CA ALA A 87 2.96 -0.92 15.93
C ALA A 87 2.16 -2.22 16.06
N VAL A 88 1.55 -2.46 17.24
CA VAL A 88 0.67 -3.62 17.48
C VAL A 88 -0.58 -3.54 16.62
N LEU A 89 -1.25 -2.38 16.56
CA LEU A 89 -2.46 -2.20 15.73
C LEU A 89 -2.18 -2.44 14.24
N TYR A 90 -1.11 -1.84 13.69
CA TYR A 90 -0.72 -2.07 12.30
C TYR A 90 -0.34 -3.52 12.03
N SER A 91 0.33 -4.18 12.98
CA SER A 91 0.64 -5.60 12.86
C SER A 91 -0.63 -6.45 12.81
N CYS A 92 -1.65 -6.13 13.61
CA CYS A 92 -2.94 -6.81 13.56
C CYS A 92 -3.62 -6.64 12.20
N ASP A 93 -3.65 -5.43 11.64
CA ASP A 93 -4.22 -5.15 10.32
C ASP A 93 -3.51 -5.92 9.21
N ILE A 94 -2.17 -5.89 9.19
CA ILE A 94 -1.36 -6.62 8.20
C ILE A 94 -1.61 -8.12 8.29
N VAL A 95 -1.65 -8.68 9.50
CA VAL A 95 -1.93 -10.10 9.70
C VAL A 95 -3.35 -10.45 9.26
N ALA A 96 -4.34 -9.60 9.52
CA ALA A 96 -5.71 -9.81 9.06
C ALA A 96 -5.78 -9.87 7.51
N GLY A 97 -5.10 -8.94 6.83
CA GLY A 97 -4.97 -8.96 5.36
C GLY A 97 -4.31 -10.25 4.84
N LEU A 98 -3.20 -10.67 5.45
CA LEU A 98 -2.50 -11.90 5.07
C LEU A 98 -3.33 -13.17 5.32
N VAL A 99 -4.04 -13.25 6.45
CA VAL A 99 -4.94 -14.38 6.75
C VAL A 99 -6.02 -14.48 5.67
N PHE A 100 -6.60 -13.35 5.28
CA PHE A 100 -7.58 -13.31 4.20
C PHE A 100 -6.97 -13.78 2.87
N LEU A 101 -5.81 -13.25 2.45
CA LEU A 101 -5.14 -13.67 1.21
C LEU A 101 -4.81 -15.17 1.21
N HIS A 102 -4.28 -15.68 2.32
CA HIS A 102 -3.94 -17.09 2.46
C HIS A 102 -5.17 -18.00 2.43
N SER A 103 -6.33 -17.54 2.91
CA SER A 103 -7.61 -18.27 2.78
C SER A 103 -8.04 -18.45 1.32
N GLN A 104 -7.58 -17.57 0.43
CA GLN A 104 -7.82 -17.61 -1.02
C GLN A 104 -6.66 -18.26 -1.78
N LEU A 105 -5.71 -18.90 -1.09
CA LEU A 105 -4.50 -19.52 -1.65
C LEU A 105 -3.56 -18.53 -2.37
N ILE A 106 -3.56 -17.26 -1.95
CA ILE A 106 -2.73 -16.21 -2.52
C ILE A 106 -1.58 -15.89 -1.57
N VAL A 107 -0.35 -15.88 -2.08
CA VAL A 107 0.85 -15.44 -1.34
C VAL A 107 1.30 -14.10 -1.91
N HIS A 108 1.52 -13.09 -1.05
CA HIS A 108 1.87 -11.73 -1.50
C HIS A 108 3.25 -11.64 -2.18
N LEU A 109 4.23 -12.43 -1.73
CA LEU A 109 5.61 -12.55 -2.26
C LEU A 109 6.52 -11.29 -2.20
N ASP A 110 5.96 -10.09 -2.11
CA ASP A 110 6.71 -8.83 -1.96
C ASP A 110 6.21 -7.99 -0.76
N LEU A 111 5.97 -8.64 0.38
CA LEU A 111 5.50 -7.93 1.58
C LEU A 111 6.64 -7.07 2.15
N LYS A 112 6.45 -5.76 2.16
CA LYS A 112 7.41 -4.77 2.69
C LYS A 112 6.70 -3.49 3.10
N PRO A 113 7.29 -2.63 3.95
CA PRO A 113 6.64 -1.41 4.41
C PRO A 113 6.17 -0.46 3.30
N ALA A 114 6.82 -0.49 2.13
CA ALA A 114 6.42 0.35 0.99
C ALA A 114 5.13 -0.13 0.29
N ASN A 115 4.73 -1.38 0.50
CA ASN A 115 3.53 -1.98 -0.07
C ASN A 115 2.35 -2.04 0.93
N ILE A 116 2.49 -1.39 2.10
CA ILE A 116 1.41 -1.24 3.09
C ILE A 116 0.99 0.22 3.11
N PHE A 117 -0.25 0.49 2.71
CA PHE A 117 -0.84 1.82 2.74
C PHE A 117 -1.51 2.07 4.08
N ILE A 118 -1.58 3.34 4.48
CA ILE A 118 -2.24 3.76 5.72
C ILE A 118 -3.37 4.71 5.34
N THR A 119 -4.58 4.37 5.78
CA THR A 119 -5.77 5.21 5.60
C THR A 119 -5.71 6.44 6.48
N ASP A 120 -6.51 7.46 6.18
CA ASP A 120 -6.70 8.62 7.06
C ASP A 120 -7.26 8.24 8.45
N GLN A 121 -7.92 7.08 8.58
CA GLN A 121 -8.40 6.51 9.84
C GLN A 121 -7.32 5.67 10.57
N ASN A 122 -6.06 5.72 10.12
CA ASN A 122 -4.94 5.03 10.75
C ASN A 122 -5.08 3.49 10.77
N VAL A 123 -5.64 2.92 9.69
CA VAL A 123 -5.78 1.47 9.42
C VAL A 123 -4.84 1.09 8.27
N CYS A 124 -4.20 -0.08 8.35
CA CYS A 124 -3.35 -0.59 7.27
C CYS A 124 -4.14 -1.37 6.22
N LYS A 125 -3.80 -1.16 4.94
CA LYS A 125 -4.25 -1.98 3.80
C LYS A 125 -3.10 -2.35 2.87
#